data_AF-A0A420HU94-F1
#
_entry.id   AF-A0A420HU94-F1
#
_cell.length_a   1.000
_cell.length_b   1.000
_cell.length_c   1.000
_cell.angle_alpha   90.00
_cell.angle_beta   90.00
_cell.angle_gamma   90.00
#
_symmetry.space_group_name_H-M   'P 1'
#
loop_
_entity.id
_entity.type
_entity.pdbx_description
1 polymer ?
#
loop_
_entity_poly.entity_id
_entity_poly.type
_entity_poly.pdbx_seq_one_letter_code
_entity_poly.pdbx_strand_id
1 'polypeptide(L)'
;MSLLFPKRLSEMAESIDKEKWGEIFNIKDPADLTEKVVNGHLLHTKLWYEKGDYELWKKFREDFEGWTAEIFNIGDTKIRRDFRNFLVQHGVYIPRNGAKVSDSLFKVVRDENYHEWTDQETDYASST
;
A
#
# COMPACT_ATOMS: atom_id res chain seq x y z
N MET A 1 -1.46 20.00 0.47
CA MET A 1 -1.65 20.21 -0.97
C MET A 1 -2.37 18.98 -1.50
N SER A 2 -3.64 19.09 -1.88
CA SER A 2 -4.35 18.03 -2.60
C SER A 2 -3.66 17.84 -3.95
N LEU A 3 -3.09 16.66 -4.20
CA LEU A 3 -2.56 16.31 -5.51
C LEU A 3 -3.74 16.10 -6.46
N LEU A 4 -3.80 16.84 -7.57
CA LEU A 4 -4.74 16.53 -8.65
C LEU A 4 -4.65 15.04 -9.01
N PHE A 5 -5.80 14.39 -9.23
CA PHE A 5 -5.85 12.98 -9.60
C PHE A 5 -5.01 12.73 -10.86
N PRO A 6 -3.98 11.85 -10.81
CA PRO A 6 -3.04 11.70 -11.91
C PRO A 6 -3.70 11.09 -13.14
N LYS A 7 -3.43 11.66 -14.33
CA LYS A 7 -3.91 11.12 -15.60
C LYS A 7 -3.48 9.66 -15.82
N ARG A 8 -2.32 9.25 -15.29
CA ARG A 8 -1.82 7.86 -15.38
C ARG A 8 -2.66 6.83 -14.63
N LEU A 9 -3.54 7.27 -13.72
CA LEU A 9 -4.47 6.41 -12.99
C LEU A 9 -5.89 6.47 -13.57
N SER A 10 -6.07 6.98 -14.79
CA SER A 10 -7.41 7.16 -15.39
C SER A 10 -8.23 5.88 -15.45
N GLU A 11 -7.58 4.72 -15.67
CA GLU A 11 -8.25 3.41 -15.70
C GLU A 11 -8.78 2.98 -14.33
N MET A 12 -8.23 3.53 -13.24
CA MET A 12 -8.60 3.23 -11.86
C MET A 12 -9.55 4.28 -11.27
N ALA A 13 -9.89 5.31 -12.06
CA ALA A 13 -10.64 6.47 -11.59
C ALA A 13 -12.06 6.14 -11.09
N GLU A 14 -12.66 5.05 -11.59
CA GLU A 14 -13.98 4.58 -11.13
C GLU A 14 -13.92 3.80 -9.81
N SER A 15 -12.75 3.22 -9.51
CA SER A 15 -12.48 2.44 -8.30
C SER A 15 -12.07 3.29 -7.10
N ILE A 16 -12.15 4.62 -7.21
CA ILE A 16 -11.62 5.58 -6.23
C ILE A 16 -12.69 6.63 -5.90
N ASP A 17 -12.67 7.09 -4.65
CA ASP A 17 -13.42 8.27 -4.22
C ASP A 17 -12.57 9.52 -4.53
N LYS A 18 -13.00 10.28 -5.53
CA LYS A 18 -12.26 11.46 -6.00
C LYS A 18 -12.40 12.65 -5.06
N GLU A 19 -13.49 12.71 -4.28
CA GLU A 19 -13.71 13.80 -3.32
C GLU A 19 -12.80 13.64 -2.10
N LYS A 20 -12.48 12.39 -1.75
CA LYS A 20 -11.55 12.04 -0.65
C LYS A 20 -10.11 11.77 -1.11
N TRP A 21 -9.78 12.07 -2.37
CA TRP A 21 -8.45 11.79 -2.91
C TRP A 21 -7.35 12.61 -2.23
N GLY A 22 -6.43 11.91 -1.58
CA GLY A 22 -5.30 12.51 -0.87
C GLY A 22 -5.63 13.08 0.51
N GLU A 23 -6.87 12.91 0.96
CA GLU A 23 -7.29 13.30 2.30
C GLU A 23 -7.05 12.17 3.31
N ILE A 24 -6.82 12.55 4.56
CA ILE A 24 -6.78 11.61 5.68
C ILE A 24 -8.22 11.21 6.00
N PHE A 25 -8.51 9.91 6.10
CA PHE A 25 -9.82 9.41 6.47
C PHE A 25 -9.78 8.71 7.83
N ASN A 26 -10.92 8.66 8.51
CA ASN A 26 -11.00 8.09 9.85
C ASN A 26 -11.15 6.57 9.78
N ILE A 27 -10.07 5.84 10.06
CA ILE A 27 -10.09 4.37 10.09
C ILE A 27 -11.00 3.76 11.19
N LYS A 28 -11.49 4.58 12.13
CA LYS A 28 -12.44 4.15 13.17
C LYS A 28 -13.89 4.43 12.80
N ASP A 29 -14.14 5.15 11.70
CA ASP A 29 -15.48 5.42 11.21
C ASP A 29 -15.82 4.46 10.05
N PRO A 30 -16.74 3.50 10.24
CA PRO A 30 -17.14 2.58 9.18
C PRO A 30 -17.71 3.28 7.94
N ALA A 31 -18.26 4.49 8.06
CA ALA A 31 -18.76 5.25 6.91
C ALA A 31 -17.62 5.74 6.00
N ASP A 32 -16.41 5.89 6.55
CA ASP A 32 -15.19 6.24 5.79
C ASP A 32 -14.47 5.01 5.24
N LEU A 33 -14.78 3.80 5.73
CA LEU A 33 -14.16 2.54 5.34
C LEU A 33 -14.82 1.88 4.11
N THR A 34 -14.88 2.62 3.00
CA THR A 34 -15.37 2.08 1.73
C THR A 34 -14.22 1.62 0.83
N GLU A 35 -14.49 0.66 -0.06
CA GLU A 35 -13.50 0.18 -1.05
C GLU A 35 -12.85 1.33 -1.83
N LYS A 36 -13.65 2.29 -2.28
CA LYS A 36 -13.18 3.45 -3.06
C LYS A 36 -12.24 4.37 -2.29
N VAL A 37 -12.48 4.58 -1.00
CA VAL A 37 -11.62 5.39 -0.14
C VAL A 37 -10.31 4.66 0.13
N VAL A 38 -10.37 3.38 0.47
CA VAL A 38 -9.17 2.56 0.72
C VAL A 38 -8.31 2.44 -0.54
N ASN A 39 -8.91 2.19 -1.70
CA ASN A 39 -8.23 2.17 -3.00
C ASN A 39 -7.53 3.50 -3.29
N GLY A 40 -8.24 4.61 -3.07
CA GLY A 40 -7.72 5.96 -3.24
C GLY A 40 -6.50 6.20 -2.36
N HIS A 41 -6.57 5.80 -1.09
CA HIS A 41 -5.46 5.97 -0.16
C HIS A 41 -4.24 5.14 -0.54
N LEU A 42 -4.39 3.85 -0.86
CA LEU A 42 -3.27 3.00 -1.27
C LEU A 42 -2.55 3.56 -2.50
N LEU A 43 -3.31 3.99 -3.52
CA LEU A 43 -2.76 4.57 -4.73
C LEU A 43 -2.11 5.93 -4.47
N HIS A 44 -2.75 6.80 -3.69
CA HIS A 44 -2.20 8.09 -3.35
C HIS A 44 -0.88 7.97 -2.59
N THR A 45 -0.81 7.07 -1.60
CA THR A 45 0.41 6.82 -0.83
C THR A 45 1.53 6.25 -1.70
N LYS A 46 1.21 5.33 -2.62
CA LYS A 46 2.17 4.84 -3.64
C LYS A 46 2.81 5.99 -4.42
N LEU A 47 2.02 6.96 -4.89
CA LEU A 47 2.52 8.11 -5.65
C LEU A 47 3.45 9.02 -4.84
N TRP A 48 3.28 9.07 -3.51
CA TRP A 48 4.20 9.78 -2.62
C TRP A 48 5.51 9.04 -2.49
N TYR A 49 5.45 7.72 -2.31
CA TYR A 49 6.64 6.86 -2.23
C TYR A 49 7.47 6.88 -3.52
N GLU A 50 6.85 6.95 -4.70
CA GLU A 50 7.55 7.08 -5.98
C GLU A 50 8.40 8.36 -6.11
N LYS A 51 8.17 9.40 -5.30
CA LYS A 51 8.83 10.70 -5.43
C LYS A 51 10.06 10.89 -4.55
N GLY A 52 10.28 10.03 -3.57
CA GLY A 52 11.37 10.24 -2.63
C GLY A 52 12.22 9.02 -2.42
N ASP A 53 13.44 9.29 -1.97
CA ASP A 53 14.40 8.29 -1.52
C ASP A 53 14.14 8.07 -0.02
N TYR A 54 13.27 7.10 0.27
CA TYR A 54 12.77 6.83 1.62
C TYR A 54 13.24 5.46 2.10
N GLU A 55 13.49 5.33 3.41
CA GLU A 55 13.42 4.05 4.10
C GLU A 55 11.97 3.55 4.08
N LEU A 56 11.58 2.97 2.93
CA LEU A 56 10.19 2.73 2.58
C LEU A 56 9.49 1.80 3.57
N TRP A 57 10.21 0.82 4.12
CA TRP A 57 9.70 -0.05 5.17
C TRP A 57 9.25 0.73 6.41
N LYS A 58 10.10 1.65 6.89
CA LYS A 58 9.81 2.45 8.09
C LYS A 58 8.65 3.41 7.83
N LYS A 59 8.65 4.08 6.69
CA LYS A 59 7.56 5.00 6.30
C LYS A 59 6.23 4.28 6.13
N PHE A 60 6.24 3.13 5.49
CA PHE A 60 5.04 2.30 5.35
C PHE A 60 4.45 1.91 6.72
N ARG A 61 5.29 1.58 7.71
CA ARG A 61 4.82 1.30 9.07
C ARG A 61 4.20 2.53 9.74
N GLU A 62 4.86 3.67 9.64
CA GLU A 62 4.39 4.95 10.21
C GLU A 62 3.06 5.38 9.59
N ASP A 63 2.97 5.38 8.26
CA ASP A 63 1.79 5.89 7.52
C ASP A 63 0.55 4.99 7.68
N PHE A 64 0.76 3.69 7.92
CA PHE A 64 -0.31 2.71 8.09
C PHE A 64 -0.47 2.26 9.56
N GLU A 65 0.05 3.04 10.51
CA GLU A 65 -0.14 2.76 11.94
C GLU A 65 -1.64 2.61 12.27
N GLY A 66 -1.99 1.52 12.96
CA GLY A 66 -3.38 1.21 13.32
C GLY A 66 -4.20 0.53 12.24
N TRP A 67 -3.70 0.39 11.00
CA TRP A 67 -4.37 -0.40 9.98
C TRP A 67 -4.31 -1.89 10.32
N THR A 68 -5.43 -2.59 10.08
CA THR A 68 -5.53 -4.04 10.24
C THR A 68 -5.61 -4.74 8.89
N ALA A 69 -5.45 -6.07 8.89
CA ALA A 69 -5.64 -6.87 7.68
C ALA A 69 -7.06 -6.68 7.09
N GLU A 70 -8.07 -6.51 7.94
CA GLU A 70 -9.46 -6.25 7.53
C GLU A 70 -9.58 -4.93 6.78
N ILE A 71 -8.96 -3.85 7.28
CA ILE A 71 -8.95 -2.54 6.61
C ILE A 71 -8.27 -2.65 5.25
N PHE A 72 -7.10 -3.30 5.18
CA PHE A 72 -6.49 -3.58 3.88
C PHE A 72 -7.42 -4.39 2.99
N ASN A 73 -8.13 -5.39 3.51
CA ASN A 73 -8.99 -6.27 2.71
C ASN A 73 -10.24 -5.60 2.13
N ILE A 74 -10.60 -4.40 2.60
CA ILE A 74 -11.66 -3.59 1.98
C ILE A 74 -11.27 -3.13 0.57
N GLY A 75 -9.97 -2.92 0.32
CA GLY A 75 -9.48 -2.50 -0.99
C GLY A 75 -9.53 -3.61 -2.06
N ASP A 76 -9.61 -3.20 -3.32
CA ASP A 76 -9.60 -4.11 -4.46
C ASP A 76 -8.34 -4.99 -4.49
N THR A 77 -8.50 -6.24 -4.89
CA THR A 77 -7.42 -7.23 -4.84
C THR A 77 -6.28 -6.89 -5.82
N LYS A 78 -6.58 -6.31 -6.99
CA LYS A 78 -5.56 -5.92 -7.97
C LYS A 78 -4.76 -4.72 -7.45
N ILE A 79 -5.43 -3.74 -6.85
CA ILE A 79 -4.79 -2.57 -6.22
C ILE A 79 -3.84 -2.99 -5.09
N ARG A 80 -4.30 -3.87 -4.21
CA ARG A 80 -3.46 -4.41 -3.13
C ARG A 80 -2.24 -5.15 -3.65
N ARG A 81 -2.40 -5.95 -4.72
CA ARG A 81 -1.29 -6.68 -5.35
C ARG A 81 -0.28 -5.74 -5.98
N ASP A 82 -0.74 -4.74 -6.72
CA ASP A 82 0.10 -3.71 -7.33
C ASP A 82 0.89 -2.94 -6.26
N PHE A 83 0.21 -2.49 -5.19
CA PHE A 83 0.85 -1.79 -4.09
C PHE A 83 1.91 -2.65 -3.38
N ARG A 84 1.59 -3.93 -3.13
CA ARG A 84 2.55 -4.88 -2.55
C ARG A 84 3.75 -5.12 -3.46
N ASN A 85 3.53 -5.27 -4.77
CA ASN A 85 4.64 -5.43 -5.72
C ASN A 85 5.55 -4.20 -5.74
N PHE A 86 4.96 -3.01 -5.71
CA PHE A 86 5.71 -1.75 -5.60
C PHE A 86 6.61 -1.72 -4.37
N LEU A 87 6.07 -2.04 -3.18
CA LEU A 87 6.85 -2.10 -1.93
C LEU A 87 8.03 -3.09 -2.05
N VAL A 88 7.80 -4.27 -2.62
CA VAL A 88 8.82 -5.30 -2.85
C VAL A 88 9.93 -4.82 -3.78
N GLN A 89 9.57 -4.21 -4.91
CA GLN A 89 10.53 -3.65 -5.87
C GLN A 89 11.38 -2.52 -5.29
N HIS A 90 10.93 -1.91 -4.18
CA HIS A 90 11.62 -0.82 -3.50
C HIS A 90 12.16 -1.27 -2.12
N GLY A 91 12.48 -2.56 -1.96
CA GLY A 91 13.27 -3.05 -0.83
C GLY A 91 12.48 -3.39 0.44
N VAL A 92 11.15 -3.40 0.40
CA VAL A 92 10.32 -3.88 1.51
C VAL A 92 10.06 -5.37 1.35
N TYR A 93 10.59 -6.19 2.25
CA TYR A 93 10.42 -7.64 2.17
C TYR A 93 8.98 -8.07 2.41
N ILE A 94 8.35 -8.72 1.42
CA ILE A 94 7.00 -9.29 1.52
C ILE A 94 6.93 -10.62 0.75
N PRO A 95 6.86 -11.78 1.43
CA PRO A 95 6.92 -13.08 0.76
C PRO A 95 5.64 -13.42 -0.03
N ARG A 96 5.77 -14.09 -1.19
CA ARG A 96 4.62 -14.67 -1.94
C ARG A 96 4.45 -16.15 -1.60
N ASN A 97 4.13 -16.42 -0.34
CA ASN A 97 3.88 -17.77 0.17
C ASN A 97 2.41 -18.21 0.04
N GLY A 98 1.63 -17.56 -0.83
CA GLY A 98 0.18 -17.83 -0.98
C GLY A 98 -0.71 -17.20 0.10
N ALA A 99 -0.15 -16.48 1.07
CA ALA A 99 -0.94 -15.70 2.03
C ALA A 99 -1.76 -14.60 1.34
N LYS A 100 -2.86 -14.19 1.98
CA LYS A 100 -3.64 -13.05 1.50
C LYS A 100 -2.78 -11.80 1.54
N VAL A 101 -2.90 -10.98 0.50
CA VAL A 101 -2.10 -9.75 0.38
C VAL A 101 -2.38 -8.78 1.54
N SER A 102 -3.62 -8.71 2.03
CA SER A 102 -3.98 -7.96 3.23
C SER A 102 -3.17 -8.37 4.45
N ASP A 103 -3.03 -9.67 4.66
CA ASP A 103 -2.37 -10.23 5.84
C ASP A 103 -0.86 -9.98 5.75
N SER A 104 -0.29 -10.10 4.55
CA SER A 104 1.11 -9.80 4.30
C SER A 104 1.43 -8.31 4.50
N LEU A 105 0.59 -7.39 4.01
CA LEU A 105 0.76 -5.96 4.24
C LEU A 105 0.67 -5.61 5.73
N PHE A 106 -0.34 -6.15 6.41
CA PHE A 106 -0.52 -5.95 7.85
C PHE A 106 0.65 -6.49 8.68
N LYS A 107 1.24 -7.63 8.29
CA LYS A 107 2.44 -8.16 8.94
C LYS A 107 3.58 -7.15 8.90
N VAL A 108 3.84 -6.52 7.75
CA VAL A 108 4.89 -5.49 7.64
C VAL A 108 4.59 -4.29 8.54
N VAL A 109 3.33 -3.81 8.58
CA VAL A 109 2.92 -2.71 9.49
C VAL A 109 3.31 -3.01 10.94
N ARG A 110 3.06 -4.25 11.38
CA ARG A 110 3.32 -4.70 12.76
C ARG A 110 4.74 -5.16 13.04
N ASP A 111 5.54 -5.43 12.01
CA ASP A 111 6.87 -6.00 12.18
C ASP A 111 7.81 -4.96 12.75
N GLU A 112 8.29 -5.17 13.98
CA GLU A 112 9.19 -4.23 14.64
C GLU A 112 10.61 -4.22 14.06
N ASN A 113 10.99 -5.26 13.32
CA ASN A 113 12.35 -5.46 12.83
C ASN A 113 12.41 -5.35 11.31
N TYR A 114 13.39 -4.61 10.80
CA TYR A 114 13.66 -4.59 9.38
C TYR A 114 14.24 -5.95 8.95
N HIS A 115 13.74 -6.50 7.84
CA HIS A 115 14.28 -7.70 7.23
C HIS A 115 15.34 -7.32 6.19
N GLU A 116 16.60 -7.66 6.45
CA GLU A 116 17.66 -7.56 5.47
C GLU A 116 17.50 -8.66 4.41
N TRP A 117 17.52 -8.27 3.14
CA TRP A 117 17.37 -9.20 2.02
C TRP A 117 18.56 -10.13 1.90
N THR A 118 18.29 -11.41 1.70
CA THR A 118 19.31 -12.37 1.26
C THR A 118 19.50 -12.28 -0.27
N ASP A 119 20.63 -12.78 -0.79
CA ASP A 119 20.91 -12.81 -2.24
C ASP A 119 19.80 -13.52 -3.02
N GLN A 120 19.31 -14.65 -2.50
CA GLN A 120 18.22 -15.42 -3.10
C GLN A 120 16.90 -14.62 -3.17
N GLU A 121 16.63 -13.78 -2.18
CA GLU A 121 15.44 -12.94 -2.15
C GLU A 121 15.59 -11.74 -3.11
N THR A 122 16.80 -11.24 -3.29
CA THR A 122 17.09 -10.13 -4.22
C THR A 122 16.81 -10.52 -5.67
N ASP A 123 17.24 -11.71 -6.08
CA ASP A 123 16.93 -12.26 -7.42
C ASP A 123 15.42 -12.44 -7.60
N TYR A 124 14.74 -12.84 -6.53
CA TYR A 124 13.29 -13.02 -6.50
C TYR A 124 12.52 -11.71 -6.68
N ALA A 125 12.94 -10.61 -6.03
CA ALA A 125 12.33 -9.28 -6.23
C ALA A 125 12.51 -8.76 -7.66
N SER A 126 13.68 -9.02 -8.26
CA SER A 126 14.04 -8.56 -9.60
C SER A 126 13.27 -9.24 -10.73
N SER A 127 12.67 -10.40 -10.45
CA SER A 127 11.91 -11.20 -11.43
C SER A 127 10.44 -10.79 -11.58
N THR A 128 10.01 -9.66 -10.97
CA THR A 128 8.59 -9.34 -10.78
C THR A 128 8.11 -7.99 -11.26
#